data_AF-A0A520K8D0-F1
#
_entry.id   AF-A0A520K8D0-F1
#
_cell.length_a   1.000
_cell.length_b   1.000
_cell.length_c   1.000
_cell.angle_alpha   90.00
_cell.angle_beta   90.00
_cell.angle_gamma   90.00
#
_symmetry.space_group_name_H-M   'P 1'
#
loop_
_entity.id
_entity.type
_entity.pdbx_description
1 polymer ?
#
loop_
_entity_poly.entity_id
_entity_poly.type
_entity_poly.pdbx_seq_one_letter_code
_entity_poly.pdbx_strand_id
1 'polypeptide(L)'
;MNLKRSKPYFIGGSAIILLGIVLFTVFDLKFLGMGITFSGLMLVFIGIYRATKRNTEIPVDEMHKRINEKAGSNVFWNVIGLMAILGYVTRYSPNLLEIREVIELVIIVGMFTFAVSRFYYIRRGFP
;
A
#
# COMPACT_ATOMS: atom_id res chain seq x y z
N MET A 1 11.72 -21.05 -4.22
CA MET A 1 10.59 -20.09 -4.23
C MET A 1 9.33 -20.84 -3.82
N ASN A 2 8.74 -20.55 -2.64
CA ASN A 2 7.63 -21.35 -2.12
C ASN A 2 6.28 -20.75 -2.55
N LEU A 3 5.87 -21.07 -3.77
CA LEU A 3 4.68 -20.51 -4.44
C LEU A 3 3.35 -20.89 -3.74
N LYS A 4 3.33 -21.93 -2.91
CA LYS A 4 2.11 -22.40 -2.23
C LYS A 4 1.51 -21.33 -1.31
N ARG A 5 2.35 -20.48 -0.69
CA ARG A 5 1.94 -19.45 0.27
C ARG A 5 1.45 -18.15 -0.38
N SER A 6 1.88 -17.88 -1.62
CA SER A 6 1.56 -16.66 -2.36
C SER A 6 0.39 -16.82 -3.34
N LYS A 7 0.01 -18.06 -3.68
CA LYS A 7 -1.17 -18.40 -4.51
C LYS A 7 -2.44 -17.56 -4.24
N PRO A 8 -2.93 -17.41 -3.00
CA PRO A 8 -4.17 -16.67 -2.76
C PRO A 8 -4.04 -15.17 -3.08
N TYR A 9 -2.84 -14.59 -2.94
CA TYR A 9 -2.57 -13.18 -3.26
C TYR A 9 -2.52 -12.93 -4.77
N PHE A 10 -1.95 -13.88 -5.52
CA PHE A 10 -1.98 -13.83 -6.99
C PHE A 10 -3.40 -14.00 -7.52
N ILE A 11 -4.14 -15.01 -7.07
CA ILE A 11 -5.51 -15.25 -7.51
C ILE A 11 -6.42 -14.08 -7.17
N GLY A 12 -6.38 -13.60 -5.92
CA GLY A 12 -7.18 -12.46 -5.47
C GLY A 12 -6.78 -11.16 -6.16
N GLY A 13 -5.48 -10.89 -6.29
CA GLY A 13 -4.97 -9.71 -6.98
C GLY A 13 -5.37 -9.68 -8.45
N SER A 14 -5.24 -10.80 -9.18
CA SER A 14 -5.67 -10.92 -10.57
C SER A 14 -7.18 -10.74 -10.74
N ALA A 15 -8.00 -11.30 -9.84
CA ALA A 15 -9.45 -11.11 -9.88
C ALA A 15 -9.86 -9.65 -9.67
N ILE A 16 -9.20 -8.96 -8.73
CA ILE A 16 -9.45 -7.53 -8.44
C ILE A 16 -8.98 -6.63 -9.58
N ILE A 17 -7.86 -6.95 -10.22
CA ILE A 17 -7.39 -6.24 -11.43
C ILE A 17 -8.44 -6.36 -12.54
N LEU A 18 -8.93 -7.57 -12.81
CA LEU A 18 -9.94 -7.79 -13.84
C LEU A 18 -11.24 -7.04 -13.54
N LEU A 19 -11.69 -7.06 -12.28
CA LEU A 19 -12.86 -6.31 -11.83
C LEU A 19 -12.67 -4.80 -12.04
N GLY A 20 -11.50 -4.27 -11.67
CA GLY A 20 -11.16 -2.85 -11.83
C GLY A 20 -11.14 -2.43 -13.30
N ILE A 21 -10.61 -3.27 -14.19
CA ILE A 21 -10.61 -3.02 -15.63
C ILE A 21 -12.03 -3.01 -16.19
N VAL A 22 -12.90 -3.95 -15.80
CA VAL A 22 -14.30 -3.98 -16.25
C VAL A 22 -15.05 -2.73 -15.78
N LEU A 23 -14.86 -2.31 -14.52
CA LEU A 23 -15.48 -1.09 -14.00
C LEU A 23 -14.97 0.17 -14.71
N PHE A 24 -13.70 0.17 -15.12
CA PHE A 24 -13.08 1.26 -15.87
C PHE A 24 -13.60 1.36 -17.31
N THR A 25 -13.74 0.23 -18.01
CA THR A 25 -14.05 0.22 -19.46
C THR A 25 -15.53 0.09 -19.79
N VAL A 26 -16.29 -0.70 -19.02
CA VAL A 26 -17.70 -1.03 -19.34
C VAL A 26 -18.66 -0.06 -18.68
N PHE A 27 -18.39 0.34 -17.44
CA PHE A 27 -19.29 1.19 -16.65
C PHE A 27 -18.88 2.67 -16.63
N ASP A 28 -17.79 3.03 -17.33
CA ASP A 28 -17.19 4.37 -17.41
C ASP A 28 -16.90 5.02 -16.03
N LEU A 29 -16.78 4.20 -14.97
CA LEU A 29 -16.47 4.61 -13.60
C LEU A 29 -14.95 4.78 -13.45
N LYS A 30 -14.38 5.74 -14.19
CA LYS A 30 -12.92 5.91 -14.37
C LYS A 30 -12.14 5.96 -13.06
N PHE A 31 -12.60 6.74 -12.09
CA PHE A 31 -11.91 6.89 -10.80
C PHE A 31 -11.94 5.60 -9.97
N LEU A 32 -13.11 4.96 -9.90
CA LEU A 32 -13.34 3.76 -9.10
C LEU A 32 -12.66 2.54 -9.71
N GLY A 33 -12.74 2.37 -11.04
CA GLY A 33 -12.05 1.31 -11.78
C GLY A 33 -10.52 1.43 -11.68
N MET A 34 -9.97 2.65 -11.74
CA MET A 34 -8.53 2.87 -11.58
C MET A 34 -8.06 2.51 -10.16
N GLY A 35 -8.80 2.94 -9.12
CA GLY A 35 -8.48 2.62 -7.73
C GLY A 35 -8.52 1.11 -7.43
N ILE A 36 -9.54 0.41 -7.92
CA ILE A 36 -9.68 -1.04 -7.75
C ILE A 36 -8.55 -1.77 -8.48
N THR A 37 -8.23 -1.38 -9.72
CA THR A 37 -7.13 -1.97 -10.49
C THR A 37 -5.80 -1.82 -9.74
N PHE A 38 -5.56 -0.65 -9.17
CA PHE A 38 -4.35 -0.37 -8.39
C PHE A 38 -4.26 -1.22 -7.12
N SER A 39 -5.40 -1.45 -6.44
CA SER A 39 -5.45 -2.33 -5.26
C SER A 39 -5.13 -3.79 -5.59
N GLY A 40 -5.55 -4.28 -6.75
CA GLY A 40 -5.25 -5.62 -7.22
C GLY A 40 -3.77 -5.80 -7.60
N LEU A 41 -3.16 -4.78 -8.22
CA LEU A 41 -1.71 -4.74 -8.46
C LEU A 41 -0.91 -4.81 -7.16
N MET A 42 -1.33 -4.06 -6.13
CA MET A 42 -0.67 -4.10 -4.81
C MET A 42 -0.73 -5.49 -4.17
N LEU A 43 -1.87 -6.20 -4.29
CA LEU A 43 -2.00 -7.58 -3.82
C LEU A 43 -1.05 -8.55 -4.53
N VAL A 44 -0.84 -8.38 -5.84
CA VAL A 44 0.14 -9.16 -6.61
C VAL A 44 1.56 -8.90 -6.12
N PHE A 45 1.95 -7.63 -5.89
CA PHE A 45 3.26 -7.29 -5.33
C PHE A 45 3.50 -7.90 -3.95
N ILE A 46 2.49 -7.88 -3.07
CA ILE A 46 2.56 -8.53 -1.75
C ILE A 46 2.76 -10.06 -1.90
N GLY A 47 2.09 -10.67 -2.89
CA GLY A 47 2.26 -12.08 -3.23
C GLY A 47 3.68 -12.42 -3.67
N ILE A 48 4.27 -11.62 -4.56
CA ILE A 48 5.67 -11.74 -5.01
C ILE A 48 6.63 -11.61 -3.83
N TYR A 49 6.48 -10.54 -3.05
CA TYR A 49 7.33 -10.28 -1.88
C TYR A 49 7.33 -11.47 -0.91
N ARG A 50 6.16 -12.07 -0.68
CA ARG A 50 6.02 -13.22 0.23
C ARG A 50 6.59 -14.52 -0.35
N ALA A 51 6.59 -14.68 -1.67
CA ALA A 51 7.16 -15.86 -2.35
C ALA A 51 8.70 -15.88 -2.33
N THR A 52 9.31 -14.69 -2.28
CA THR A 52 10.77 -14.48 -2.30
C THR A 52 11.41 -14.56 -0.91
N LYS A 53 10.63 -14.43 0.16
CA LYS A 53 11.15 -14.42 1.53
C LYS A 53 11.55 -15.83 2.00
N ARG A 54 12.82 -16.02 2.42
CA ARG A 54 13.36 -17.26 2.99
C ARG A 54 13.16 -17.26 4.52
N ASN A 55 12.75 -18.40 5.09
CA ASN A 55 12.64 -18.58 6.54
C ASN A 55 14.05 -18.81 7.10
N THR A 56 14.62 -17.79 7.72
CA THR A 56 15.84 -17.90 8.54
C THR A 56 15.52 -17.28 9.88
N GLU A 57 16.02 -17.86 10.97
CA GLU A 57 15.99 -17.20 12.29
C GLU A 57 16.80 -15.90 12.18
N ILE A 58 16.19 -14.78 12.57
CA ILE A 58 16.77 -13.44 12.43
C ILE A 58 17.11 -12.94 13.84
N PRO A 59 18.34 -12.44 14.08
CA PRO A 59 18.68 -11.75 15.33
C PRO A 59 17.74 -10.57 15.63
N VAL A 60 17.53 -10.27 16.91
CA VAL A 60 16.56 -9.24 17.37
C VAL A 60 16.85 -7.85 16.79
N ASP A 61 18.12 -7.47 16.64
CA ASP A 61 18.51 -6.17 16.10
C ASP A 61 18.19 -6.05 14.60
N GLU A 62 18.47 -7.11 13.85
CA GLU A 62 18.08 -7.21 12.44
C GLU A 62 16.56 -7.20 12.28
N MET A 63 15.82 -7.80 13.23
CA MET A 63 14.36 -7.77 13.23
C MET A 63 13.85 -6.33 13.37
N HIS A 64 14.37 -5.55 14.32
CA HIS A 64 13.97 -4.15 14.47
C HIS A 64 14.30 -3.30 13.24
N LYS A 65 15.48 -3.52 12.62
CA LYS A 65 15.86 -2.85 11.37
C LYS A 65 14.88 -3.17 10.24
N ARG A 66 14.56 -4.45 10.03
CA ARG A 66 13.61 -4.88 8.97
C ARG A 66 12.18 -4.42 9.24
N ILE A 67 11.75 -4.34 10.50
CA ILE A 67 10.45 -3.77 10.87
C ILE A 67 10.40 -2.30 10.45
N ASN A 68 11.44 -1.52 10.77
CA ASN A 68 11.50 -0.11 10.43
C ASN A 68 11.57 0.10 8.91
N GLU A 69 12.35 -0.70 8.18
CA GLU A 69 12.40 -0.64 6.71
C GLU A 69 11.03 -0.92 6.07
N LYS A 70 10.31 -1.93 6.55
CA LYS A 70 8.94 -2.22 6.07
C LYS A 70 7.93 -1.16 6.43
N ALA A 71 7.96 -0.68 7.68
CA ALA A 71 7.07 0.39 8.11
C ALA A 71 7.35 1.67 7.31
N GLY A 72 8.62 2.01 7.09
CA GLY A 72 9.03 3.13 6.25
C GLY A 72 8.60 2.97 4.79
N SER A 73 8.74 1.79 4.21
CA SER A 73 8.26 1.51 2.84
C SER A 73 6.74 1.67 2.72
N ASN A 74 5.97 1.17 3.70
CA ASN A 74 4.52 1.39 3.74
C ASN A 74 4.16 2.87 3.85
N VAL A 75 4.84 3.63 4.70
CA VAL A 75 4.65 5.08 4.84
C VAL A 75 4.92 5.78 3.53
N PHE A 76 6.02 5.46 2.88
CA PHE A 76 6.39 6.04 1.59
C PHE A 76 5.29 5.86 0.56
N TRP A 77 4.78 4.63 0.38
CA TRP A 77 3.71 4.36 -0.58
C TRP A 77 2.39 5.04 -0.20
N ASN A 78 2.04 5.07 1.09
CA ASN A 78 0.84 5.76 1.55
C ASN A 78 0.93 7.28 1.35
N VAL A 79 2.09 7.89 1.63
CA VAL A 79 2.31 9.33 1.43
C VAL A 79 2.28 9.68 -0.05
N ILE A 80 2.90 8.87 -0.92
CA ILE A 80 2.81 9.09 -2.38
C ILE A 80 1.37 8.97 -2.86
N GLY A 81 0.64 7.93 -2.43
CA GLY A 81 -0.77 7.76 -2.79
C GLY A 81 -1.62 8.94 -2.32
N LEU A 82 -1.42 9.39 -1.09
CA LEU A 82 -2.09 10.57 -0.55
C LEU A 82 -1.75 11.84 -1.34
N MET A 83 -0.48 12.08 -1.64
CA MET A 83 -0.04 13.23 -2.44
C MET A 83 -0.64 13.22 -3.84
N ALA A 84 -0.80 12.04 -4.47
CA ALA A 84 -1.46 11.92 -5.76
C ALA A 84 -2.95 12.28 -5.68
N ILE A 85 -3.65 11.83 -4.63
CA ILE A 85 -5.06 12.19 -4.37
C ILE A 85 -5.19 13.69 -4.12
N LEU A 86 -4.35 14.25 -3.25
CA LEU A 86 -4.35 15.68 -2.94
C LEU A 86 -4.02 16.51 -4.19
N GLY A 87 -3.04 16.09 -4.99
CA GLY A 87 -2.74 16.74 -6.27
C GLY A 87 -3.93 16.73 -7.25
N TYR A 88 -4.69 15.64 -7.29
CA TYR A 88 -5.93 15.57 -8.07
C TYR A 88 -6.99 16.54 -7.50
N VAL A 89 -7.22 16.53 -6.19
CA VAL A 89 -8.18 17.43 -5.52
C VAL A 89 -7.81 18.89 -5.76
N THR A 90 -6.55 19.27 -5.58
CA THR A 90 -6.09 20.65 -5.83
C THR A 90 -6.24 21.05 -7.30
N ARG A 91 -6.13 20.10 -8.25
CA ARG A 91 -6.31 20.38 -9.68
C ARG A 91 -7.77 20.67 -10.04
N TYR A 92 -8.72 19.93 -9.49
CA TYR A 92 -10.15 20.05 -9.84
C TYR A 92 -10.96 20.92 -8.87
N SER A 93 -10.42 21.16 -7.66
CA SER A 93 -11.03 21.95 -6.59
C SER A 93 -9.96 22.82 -5.90
N PRO A 94 -9.36 23.81 -6.59
CA PRO A 94 -8.16 24.52 -6.13
C PRO A 94 -8.33 25.34 -4.84
N ASN A 95 -9.55 25.73 -4.48
CA ASN A 95 -9.84 26.52 -3.28
C ASN A 95 -10.34 25.65 -2.11
N LEU A 96 -10.35 24.32 -2.26
CA LEU A 96 -10.86 23.41 -1.23
C LEU A 96 -9.89 23.24 -0.06
N LEU A 97 -8.58 23.27 -0.33
CA LEU A 97 -7.55 22.97 0.65
C LEU A 97 -6.40 23.96 0.51
N GLU A 98 -5.96 24.50 1.64
CA GLU A 98 -4.74 25.31 1.68
C GLU A 98 -3.48 24.43 1.68
N ILE A 99 -2.36 24.95 1.16
CA ILE A 99 -1.07 24.24 1.15
C ILE A 99 -0.67 23.81 2.57
N ARG A 100 -0.95 24.67 3.57
CA ARG A 100 -0.69 24.37 4.97
C ARG A 100 -1.45 23.11 5.43
N GLU A 101 -2.74 23.01 5.11
CA GLU A 101 -3.59 21.87 5.46
C GLU A 101 -3.11 20.58 4.77
N VAL A 102 -2.70 20.68 3.51
CA VAL A 102 -2.11 19.56 2.75
C VAL A 102 -0.84 19.03 3.44
N ILE A 103 0.07 19.93 3.85
CA ILE A 103 1.30 19.56 4.55
C ILE A 103 0.99 18.91 5.90
N GLU A 104 0.11 19.53 6.70
CA GLU A 104 -0.30 18.99 8.00
C GLU A 104 -0.90 17.58 7.85
N LEU A 105 -1.78 17.38 6.87
CA LEU A 105 -2.42 16.10 6.60
C LEU A 105 -1.41 15.03 6.16
N VAL A 106 -0.46 15.37 5.28
CA VAL A 106 0.61 14.45 4.85
C VAL A 106 1.49 14.03 6.02
N ILE A 107 1.87 14.97 6.90
CA ILE A 107 2.69 14.68 8.09
C ILE A 107 1.93 13.76 9.05
N ILE A 108 0.67 14.07 9.35
CA ILE A 108 -0.18 13.26 10.25
C ILE A 108 -0.35 11.84 9.70
N VAL A 109 -0.74 11.70 8.42
CA VAL A 109 -0.93 10.39 7.80
C VAL A 109 0.37 9.60 7.74
N GLY A 110 1.50 10.25 7.46
CA GLY A 110 2.82 9.63 7.48
C GLY A 110 3.18 9.07 8.86
N MET A 111 3.05 9.89 9.91
CA MET A 111 3.32 9.48 11.29
C MET A 111 2.41 8.34 11.75
N PHE A 112 1.11 8.45 11.51
CA PHE A 112 0.15 7.40 11.88
C PHE A 112 0.41 6.10 11.13
N THR A 113 0.66 6.17 9.82
CA THR A 113 0.98 4.99 9.01
C THR A 113 2.23 4.29 9.55
N PHE A 114 3.25 5.07 9.94
CA PHE A 114 4.49 4.51 10.48
C PHE A 114 4.24 3.80 11.81
N ALA A 115 3.58 4.47 12.75
CA ALA A 115 3.29 3.93 14.07
C ALA A 115 2.45 2.66 13.99
N VAL A 116 1.37 2.67 13.20
CA VAL A 116 0.47 1.53 13.00
C VAL A 116 1.19 0.37 12.31
N SER A 117 1.94 0.65 11.23
CA SER A 117 2.68 -0.40 10.51
C SER A 117 3.75 -1.04 11.40
N ARG A 118 4.52 -0.23 12.13
CA ARG A 118 5.54 -0.70 13.05
C ARG A 118 4.93 -1.56 14.16
N PHE A 119 3.85 -1.10 14.78
CA PHE A 119 3.13 -1.85 15.81
C PHE A 119 2.57 -3.17 15.28
N TYR A 120 1.99 -3.16 14.08
CA TYR A 120 1.49 -4.35 13.42
C TYR A 120 2.59 -5.39 13.17
N TYR A 121 3.75 -4.97 12.65
CA TYR A 121 4.87 -5.87 12.38
C TYR A 121 5.54 -6.39 13.66
N ILE A 122 5.56 -5.60 14.74
CA ILE A 122 5.99 -6.06 16.07
C ILE A 122 5.04 -7.12 16.61
N ARG A 123 3.72 -6.85 16.62
CA ARG A 123 2.71 -7.78 17.18
C ARG A 123 2.57 -9.08 16.41
N ARG A 124 2.80 -9.06 15.10
CA ARG A 124 2.80 -10.29 14.30
C ARG A 124 4.02 -11.19 14.55
N GLY A 125 4.95 -10.77 15.41
CA GLY A 125 6.14 -11.55 15.79
C GLY A 125 7.11 -11.82 14.63
N PHE A 126 6.91 -11.18 13.47
CA PHE A 126 7.44 -11.61 12.18
C PHE A 126 7.12 -13.10 11.84
N PRO A 127 6.51 -13.40 10.67
CA PRO A 127 6.88 -14.61 9.92
C PRO A 127 8.15 -14.36 9.11
#